data_AF-A0A4Q2DNC7-F1
#
_entry.id   AF-A0A4Q2DNC7-F1
#
_cell.length_a   1.000
_cell.length_b   1.000
_cell.length_c   1.000
_cell.angle_alpha   90.00
_cell.angle_beta   90.00
_cell.angle_gamma   90.00
#
_symmetry.space_group_name_H-M   'P 1'
#
loop_
_entity.id
_entity.type
_entity.pdbx_description
1 polymer ?
#
loop_
_entity_poly.entity_id
_entity_poly.type
_entity_poly.pdbx_seq_one_letter_code
_entity_poly.pdbx_strand_id
1 'polypeptide(L)'
;MPSTTASLRFAVPPAVGTKAYTTVFDPNDPKWTRETNFGYEMKEVIIENLRETKEPPAPLDSLGFQLVKRPTGFTAFSDDSQVEQKYYHEVVETLKQSTGASRVIVYNHGAITRLRKEAPPAELSRLLQCRFQIVSFWRPALQTAYDTPLAVGNYWSFDTKSDTFPITLKDPTVDAHLQSEMLGVAYSKKQKWGYYYGMTPDEALIVKL
;
A
#
# COMPACT_ATOMS: atom_id res chain seq x y z
N MET A 1 -11.90 17.93 -14.51
CA MET A 1 -11.95 18.59 -13.20
C MET A 1 -10.54 18.56 -12.62
N PRO A 2 -9.95 19.71 -12.25
CA PRO A 2 -8.54 19.78 -11.81
C PRO A 2 -8.31 19.21 -10.40
N SER A 3 -9.35 19.19 -9.57
CA SER A 3 -9.31 18.65 -8.21
C SER A 3 -10.72 18.27 -7.76
N THR A 4 -10.82 17.53 -6.66
CA THR A 4 -12.07 17.24 -5.94
C THR A 4 -11.84 17.34 -4.44
N THR A 5 -12.91 17.49 -3.66
CA THR A 5 -12.86 17.42 -2.19
C THR A 5 -13.41 16.07 -1.74
N ALA A 6 -12.69 15.39 -0.86
CA ALA A 6 -13.12 14.12 -0.29
C ALA A 6 -12.70 13.98 1.17
N SER A 7 -13.39 13.12 1.91
CA SER A 7 -13.05 12.80 3.29
C SER A 7 -12.06 11.64 3.34
N LEU A 8 -10.84 11.90 3.84
CA LEU A 8 -9.85 10.84 4.13
C LEU A 8 -9.81 10.54 5.63
N ARG A 9 -9.47 9.30 5.96
CA ARG A 9 -9.34 8.80 7.34
C ARG A 9 -7.89 8.91 7.79
N PHE A 10 -7.66 9.64 8.87
CA PHE A 10 -6.34 9.84 9.49
C PHE A 10 -6.27 9.17 10.85
N ALA A 11 -5.09 8.70 11.25
CA ALA A 11 -4.85 8.10 12.55
C ALA A 11 -4.57 9.20 13.60
N VAL A 12 -5.21 9.09 14.76
CA VAL A 12 -4.99 10.00 15.89
C VAL A 12 -4.12 9.27 16.92
N PRO A 13 -2.91 9.78 17.24
CA PRO A 13 -2.03 9.10 18.18
C PRO A 13 -2.66 9.04 19.58
N PRO A 14 -2.25 8.05 20.40
CA PRO A 14 -2.66 7.98 21.80
C PRO A 14 -2.11 9.16 22.61
N ALA A 15 -2.43 9.20 23.91
CA ALA A 15 -1.86 10.18 24.84
C ALA A 15 -0.32 10.23 24.77
N VAL A 16 0.24 11.42 24.95
CA VAL A 16 1.69 11.69 24.85
C VAL A 16 2.48 10.70 25.72
N GLY A 17 3.53 10.12 25.15
CA GLY A 17 4.38 9.13 25.81
C GLY A 17 3.89 7.68 25.73
N THR A 18 2.69 7.44 25.19
CA THR A 18 2.16 6.08 24.98
C THR A 18 2.45 5.59 23.56
N LYS A 19 2.93 4.37 23.41
CA LYS A 19 3.11 3.74 22.09
C LYS A 19 1.77 3.25 21.56
N ALA A 20 1.48 3.56 20.30
CA ALA A 20 0.25 3.10 19.66
C ALA A 20 0.31 1.58 19.40
N TYR A 21 -0.80 0.88 19.56
CA TYR A 21 -0.92 -0.54 19.24
C TYR A 21 -2.33 -0.90 18.77
N THR A 22 -2.43 -2.01 18.04
CA THR A 22 -3.68 -2.74 17.85
C THR A 22 -3.42 -4.24 17.91
N THR A 23 -4.39 -5.02 18.42
CA THR A 23 -4.31 -6.48 18.37
C THR A 23 -4.66 -6.99 16.97
N VAL A 24 -3.96 -8.04 16.54
CA VAL A 24 -4.32 -8.79 15.33
C VAL A 24 -5.40 -9.81 15.66
N PHE A 25 -6.18 -10.20 14.66
CA PHE A 25 -7.22 -11.21 14.80
C PHE A 25 -6.63 -12.54 15.26
N ASP A 26 -7.15 -13.07 16.37
CA ASP A 26 -6.83 -14.43 16.84
C ASP A 26 -7.95 -15.38 16.41
N PRO A 27 -7.71 -16.29 15.44
CA PRO A 27 -8.72 -17.24 15.00
C PRO A 27 -9.07 -18.30 16.07
N ASN A 28 -8.25 -18.44 17.12
CA ASN A 28 -8.47 -19.44 18.17
C ASN A 28 -9.29 -18.91 19.35
N ASP A 29 -9.50 -17.59 19.44
CA ASP A 29 -10.35 -16.97 20.45
C ASP A 29 -11.70 -16.56 19.85
N PRO A 30 -12.77 -17.34 20.06
CA PRO A 30 -14.10 -17.03 19.54
C PRO A 30 -14.72 -15.76 20.16
N LYS A 31 -14.15 -15.23 21.25
CA LYS A 31 -14.55 -13.96 21.88
C LYS A 31 -13.58 -12.82 21.54
N TRP A 32 -12.67 -13.04 20.61
CA TRP A 32 -11.68 -12.05 20.24
C TRP A 32 -12.34 -10.72 19.88
N THR A 33 -11.82 -9.64 20.44
CA THR A 33 -12.17 -8.27 20.05
C THR A 33 -10.90 -7.50 19.72
N ARG A 34 -11.03 -6.58 18.76
CA ARG A 34 -9.91 -5.73 18.39
C ARG A 34 -9.69 -4.67 19.46
N GLU A 35 -8.58 -4.77 20.17
CA GLU A 35 -8.13 -3.71 21.05
C GLU A 35 -7.23 -2.75 20.29
N THR A 36 -7.41 -1.46 20.53
CA THR A 36 -6.59 -0.38 19.99
C THR A 36 -6.52 0.73 21.02
N ASN A 37 -5.39 1.42 21.11
CA ASN A 37 -5.25 2.60 21.97
C ASN A 37 -5.12 3.91 21.18
N PHE A 38 -5.20 3.87 19.85
CA PHE A 38 -5.17 5.04 18.97
C PHE A 38 -6.53 5.21 18.27
N GLY A 39 -6.82 6.44 17.87
CA GLY A 39 -8.09 6.82 17.25
C GLY A 39 -8.00 6.98 15.74
N TYR A 40 -9.13 7.31 15.13
CA TYR A 40 -9.20 7.80 13.77
C TYR A 40 -10.09 9.02 13.69
N GLU A 41 -9.76 9.93 12.78
CA GLU A 41 -10.59 11.07 12.44
C GLU A 41 -10.76 11.19 10.93
N MET A 42 -11.90 11.71 10.49
CA MET A 42 -12.14 12.04 9.09
C MET A 42 -11.76 13.51 8.87
N LYS A 43 -11.02 13.80 7.80
CA LYS A 43 -10.70 15.16 7.38
C LYS A 43 -11.06 15.32 5.92
N GLU A 44 -11.74 16.41 5.61
CA GLU A 44 -11.89 16.86 4.24
C GLU A 44 -10.54 17.35 3.73
N VAL A 45 -10.14 16.83 2.58
CA VAL A 45 -8.92 17.22 1.88
C VAL A 45 -9.25 17.49 0.42
N ILE A 46 -8.48 18.40 -0.17
CA ILE A 46 -8.47 18.61 -1.61
C ILE A 46 -7.53 17.56 -2.20
N ILE A 47 -8.02 16.83 -3.20
CA ILE A 47 -7.27 15.81 -3.92
C ILE A 47 -7.15 16.26 -5.37
N GLU A 48 -5.93 16.46 -5.83
CA GLU A 48 -5.62 16.98 -7.17
C GLU A 48 -5.71 15.86 -8.22
N ASN A 49 -6.31 16.15 -9.38
CA ASN A 49 -6.29 15.23 -10.50
C ASN A 49 -4.93 15.31 -11.19
N LEU A 50 -4.10 14.29 -10.96
CA LEU A 50 -2.72 14.24 -11.43
C LEU A 50 -2.59 14.18 -12.96
N ARG A 51 -3.66 13.81 -13.68
CA ARG A 51 -3.66 13.84 -15.15
C ARG A 51 -3.60 15.26 -15.74
N GLU A 52 -4.04 16.26 -15.00
CA GLU A 52 -4.05 17.66 -15.44
C GLU A 52 -2.73 18.37 -15.11
N THR A 53 -1.79 17.68 -14.47
CA THR A 53 -0.49 18.25 -14.15
C THR A 53 0.34 18.39 -15.43
N LYS A 54 1.05 19.52 -15.56
CA LYS A 54 1.97 19.76 -16.70
C LYS A 54 3.29 19.01 -16.56
N GLU A 55 3.50 18.35 -15.43
CA GLU A 55 4.71 17.60 -15.13
C GLU A 55 4.62 16.21 -15.75
N PRO A 56 5.70 15.69 -16.36
CA PRO A 56 5.70 14.33 -16.86
C PRO A 56 5.47 13.34 -15.73
N PRO A 57 4.93 12.13 -16.01
CA PRO A 57 4.74 11.10 -15.00
C PRO A 57 6.04 10.86 -14.22
N ALA A 58 6.01 11.16 -12.93
CA ALA A 58 7.20 11.08 -12.11
C ALA A 58 7.69 9.63 -11.99
N PRO A 59 9.02 9.37 -11.98
CA PRO A 59 9.54 8.06 -11.64
C PRO A 59 9.07 7.61 -10.26
N LEU A 60 8.99 6.30 -10.04
CA LEU A 60 8.51 5.74 -8.76
C LEU A 60 9.28 6.27 -7.54
N ASP A 61 10.57 6.55 -7.67
CA ASP A 61 11.43 7.07 -6.61
C ASP A 61 11.22 8.56 -6.31
N SER A 62 10.46 9.27 -7.16
CA SER A 62 10.19 10.68 -6.97
C SER A 62 9.06 10.87 -5.98
N LEU A 63 7.82 10.50 -6.30
CA LEU A 63 6.67 10.83 -5.43
C LEU A 63 6.33 9.73 -4.42
N GLY A 64 6.97 8.57 -4.51
CA GLY A 64 6.56 7.35 -3.83
C GLY A 64 5.47 6.57 -4.56
N PHE A 65 5.03 7.02 -5.73
CA PHE A 65 4.11 6.29 -6.60
C PHE A 65 4.35 6.64 -8.07
N GLN A 66 3.90 5.78 -8.97
CA GLN A 66 4.00 5.96 -10.42
C GLN A 66 2.79 5.36 -11.13
N LEU A 67 2.21 6.11 -12.07
CA LEU A 67 1.24 5.58 -13.02
C LEU A 67 1.97 4.98 -14.22
N VAL A 68 1.66 3.74 -14.57
CA VAL A 68 2.20 3.05 -15.74
C VAL A 68 1.08 2.62 -16.66
N LYS A 69 1.28 2.78 -17.97
CA LYS A 69 0.37 2.24 -18.99
C LYS A 69 0.84 0.84 -19.40
N ARG A 70 0.04 -0.16 -19.05
CA ARG A 70 0.28 -1.59 -19.26
C ARG A 70 -1.05 -2.26 -19.62
N PRO A 71 -1.39 -2.33 -20.91
CA PRO A 71 -2.62 -2.98 -21.35
C PRO A 71 -2.68 -4.44 -20.90
N THR A 72 -3.86 -4.89 -20.47
CA THR A 72 -4.12 -6.31 -20.20
C THR A 72 -5.28 -6.80 -21.03
N GLY A 73 -5.15 -8.03 -21.54
CA GLY A 73 -6.29 -8.79 -22.05
C GLY A 73 -6.93 -9.67 -20.98
N PHE A 74 -6.45 -9.65 -19.74
CA PHE A 74 -6.93 -10.52 -18.68
C PHE A 74 -8.26 -10.05 -18.12
N THR A 75 -9.27 -10.92 -18.13
CA THR A 75 -10.63 -10.62 -17.65
C THR A 75 -11.15 -11.65 -16.64
N ALA A 76 -10.48 -12.78 -16.48
CA ALA A 76 -10.92 -13.90 -15.64
C ALA A 76 -10.54 -13.71 -14.16
N PHE A 77 -10.85 -12.54 -13.58
CA PHE A 77 -10.51 -12.20 -12.18
C PHE A 77 -11.27 -13.00 -11.12
N SER A 78 -12.26 -13.81 -11.52
CA SER A 78 -12.98 -14.73 -10.64
C SER A 78 -12.37 -16.14 -10.58
N ASP A 79 -11.31 -16.41 -11.34
CA ASP A 79 -10.60 -17.70 -11.36
C ASP A 79 -9.18 -17.49 -10.83
N ASP A 80 -8.99 -17.82 -9.54
CA ASP A 80 -7.71 -17.64 -8.84
C ASP A 80 -6.53 -18.32 -9.55
N SER A 81 -6.76 -19.49 -10.17
CA SER A 81 -5.72 -20.22 -10.89
C SER A 81 -5.27 -19.45 -12.14
N GLN A 82 -6.22 -18.86 -12.88
CA GLN A 82 -5.91 -18.03 -14.04
C GLN A 82 -5.23 -16.72 -13.62
N VAL A 83 -5.65 -16.13 -12.50
CA VAL A 83 -5.02 -14.93 -11.94
C VAL A 83 -3.55 -15.21 -11.62
N GLU A 84 -3.25 -16.31 -10.93
CA GLU A 84 -1.89 -16.67 -10.57
C GLU A 84 -1.02 -17.00 -11.80
N GLN A 85 -1.55 -17.78 -12.73
CA GLN A 85 -0.77 -18.25 -13.89
C GLN A 85 -0.52 -17.16 -14.94
N LYS A 86 -1.47 -16.23 -15.12
CA LYS A 86 -1.43 -15.25 -16.22
C LYS A 86 -1.28 -13.83 -15.70
N TYR A 87 -2.18 -13.39 -14.82
CA TYR A 87 -2.21 -11.99 -14.38
C TYR A 87 -0.99 -11.65 -13.50
N TYR A 88 -0.62 -12.51 -12.56
CA TYR A 88 0.57 -12.26 -11.73
C TYR A 88 1.86 -12.25 -12.55
N HIS A 89 1.93 -13.01 -13.64
CA HIS A 89 3.07 -12.94 -14.56
C HIS A 89 3.21 -11.54 -15.18
N GLU A 90 2.11 -10.98 -15.68
CA GLU A 90 2.06 -9.60 -16.22
C GLU A 90 2.43 -8.55 -15.17
N VAL A 91 1.93 -8.70 -13.94
CA VAL A 91 2.26 -7.80 -12.82
C VAL A 91 3.74 -7.88 -12.47
N VAL A 92 4.32 -9.09 -12.40
CA VAL A 92 5.74 -9.30 -12.14
C VAL A 92 6.61 -8.64 -13.19
N GLU A 93 6.31 -8.82 -14.47
CA GLU A 93 7.05 -8.16 -15.56
C GLU A 93 6.97 -6.65 -15.49
N THR A 94 5.78 -6.12 -15.25
CA THR A 94 5.56 -4.68 -15.07
C THR A 94 6.37 -4.11 -13.91
N LEU A 95 6.36 -4.78 -12.77
CA LEU A 95 7.10 -4.35 -11.59
C LEU A 95 8.62 -4.45 -11.79
N LYS A 96 9.13 -5.50 -12.45
CA LYS A 96 10.55 -5.59 -12.81
C LYS A 96 10.99 -4.43 -13.70
N GLN A 97 10.21 -4.10 -14.73
CA GLN A 97 10.52 -2.99 -15.63
C GLN A 97 10.47 -1.63 -14.92
N SER A 98 9.51 -1.44 -14.01
CA SER A 98 9.31 -0.14 -13.33
C SER A 98 10.29 0.08 -12.18
N THR A 99 10.74 -0.99 -11.53
CA THR A 99 11.61 -0.91 -10.33
C THR A 99 13.06 -1.31 -10.57
N GLY A 100 13.36 -1.97 -11.69
CA GLY A 100 14.67 -2.58 -11.95
C GLY A 100 14.95 -3.83 -11.10
N ALA A 101 13.95 -4.37 -10.40
CA ALA A 101 14.14 -5.54 -9.55
C ALA A 101 14.52 -6.78 -10.37
N SER A 102 15.55 -7.51 -9.93
CA SER A 102 15.91 -8.81 -10.50
C SER A 102 14.86 -9.89 -10.20
N ARG A 103 14.10 -9.71 -9.11
CA ARG A 103 13.03 -10.61 -8.68
C ARG A 103 11.89 -9.85 -8.03
N VAL A 104 10.68 -10.31 -8.31
CA VAL A 104 9.43 -9.85 -7.70
C VAL A 104 8.69 -11.08 -7.18
N ILE A 105 8.14 -10.98 -5.97
CA ILE A 105 7.31 -12.00 -5.36
C ILE A 105 5.97 -11.34 -5.06
N VAL A 106 4.90 -11.84 -5.68
CA VAL A 106 3.53 -11.35 -5.42
C VAL A 106 3.02 -12.05 -4.16
N TYR A 107 2.48 -11.27 -3.23
CA TYR A 107 1.88 -11.80 -2.01
C TYR A 107 0.69 -10.94 -1.60
N ASN A 108 -0.26 -11.55 -0.88
CA ASN A 108 -1.34 -10.82 -0.24
C ASN A 108 -0.93 -10.43 1.19
N HIS A 109 -1.18 -9.16 1.56
CA HIS A 109 -0.88 -8.46 2.83
C HIS A 109 0.09 -9.12 3.86
N GLY A 110 1.20 -8.42 4.18
CA GLY A 110 2.13 -8.73 5.29
C GLY A 110 3.52 -9.25 4.87
N ALA A 111 4.40 -8.36 4.44
CA ALA A 111 5.61 -8.68 3.66
C ALA A 111 6.69 -9.52 4.39
N ILE A 112 7.08 -9.17 5.61
CA ILE A 112 8.27 -9.77 6.25
C ILE A 112 7.94 -11.13 6.86
N THR A 113 6.82 -11.24 7.56
CA THR A 113 6.34 -12.51 8.13
C THR A 113 6.00 -13.52 7.02
N ARG A 114 5.54 -13.06 5.84
CA ARG A 114 5.25 -13.95 4.71
C ARG A 114 6.39 -14.17 3.74
N LEU A 115 7.41 -13.30 3.63
CA LEU A 115 8.65 -13.69 2.92
C LEU A 115 9.18 -15.00 3.51
N ARG A 116 9.09 -15.16 4.84
CA ARG A 116 9.43 -16.41 5.53
C ARG A 116 8.49 -17.59 5.26
N LYS A 117 7.23 -17.34 4.87
CA LYS A 117 6.20 -18.39 4.60
C LYS A 117 6.10 -18.78 3.13
N GLU A 118 6.24 -17.82 2.22
CA GLU A 118 5.96 -17.95 0.78
C GLU A 118 7.25 -18.10 -0.05
N ALA A 119 8.41 -17.63 0.45
CA ALA A 119 9.67 -17.89 -0.23
C ALA A 119 10.15 -19.32 0.06
N PRO A 120 10.72 -20.03 -0.92
CA PRO A 120 11.34 -21.34 -0.69
C PRO A 120 12.36 -21.25 0.46
N PRO A 121 12.32 -22.14 1.48
CA PRO A 121 13.18 -22.04 2.65
C PRO A 121 14.68 -21.97 2.33
N ALA A 122 15.10 -22.66 1.26
CA ALA A 122 16.48 -22.66 0.78
C ALA A 122 16.94 -21.28 0.27
N GLU A 123 16.02 -20.41 -0.13
CA GLU A 123 16.33 -19.12 -0.75
C GLU A 123 16.09 -17.94 0.18
N LEU A 124 15.28 -18.13 1.23
CA LEU A 124 14.95 -17.13 2.22
C LEU A 124 16.20 -16.51 2.87
N SER A 125 17.16 -17.34 3.29
CA SER A 125 18.41 -16.88 3.91
C SER A 125 19.22 -15.95 3.00
N ARG A 126 19.16 -16.19 1.68
CA ARG A 126 19.82 -15.35 0.68
C ARG A 126 19.04 -14.07 0.41
N LEU A 127 17.71 -14.16 0.28
CA LEU A 127 16.85 -13.01 -0.01
C LEU A 127 16.84 -12.00 1.15
N LEU A 128 16.88 -12.46 2.40
CA LEU A 128 16.99 -11.60 3.58
C LEU A 128 18.31 -10.82 3.67
N GLN A 129 19.34 -11.24 2.95
CA GLN A 129 20.61 -10.51 2.85
C GLN A 129 20.62 -9.47 1.73
N CYS A 130 19.63 -9.51 0.83
CA CYS A 130 19.50 -8.55 -0.24
C CYS A 130 18.69 -7.32 0.19
N ARG A 131 18.91 -6.19 -0.50
CA ARG A 131 17.96 -5.08 -0.44
C ARG A 131 16.66 -5.51 -1.08
N PHE A 132 15.56 -5.38 -0.35
CA PHE A 132 14.22 -5.57 -0.87
C PHE A 132 13.43 -4.28 -0.70
N GLN A 133 12.37 -4.17 -1.50
CA GLN A 133 11.40 -3.10 -1.38
C GLN A 133 10.01 -3.72 -1.41
N ILE A 134 9.10 -3.10 -0.66
CA ILE A 134 7.68 -3.42 -0.71
C ILE A 134 6.97 -2.39 -1.59
N VAL A 135 6.16 -2.88 -2.52
CA VAL A 135 5.33 -2.07 -3.39
C VAL A 135 3.91 -2.62 -3.43
N SER A 136 2.93 -1.72 -3.46
CA SER A 136 1.55 -2.03 -3.80
C SER A 136 1.34 -1.82 -5.29
N PHE A 137 0.59 -2.72 -5.91
CA PHE A 137 0.15 -2.61 -7.30
C PHE A 137 -1.37 -2.49 -7.30
N TRP A 138 -1.89 -1.38 -7.82
CA TRP A 138 -3.32 -1.12 -7.91
C TRP A 138 -3.74 -0.92 -9.36
N ARG A 139 -4.81 -1.60 -9.76
CA ARG A 139 -5.32 -1.58 -11.12
C ARG A 139 -6.84 -1.80 -11.12
N PRO A 140 -7.62 -1.03 -11.88
CA PRO A 140 -9.02 -1.36 -12.14
C PRO A 140 -9.11 -2.70 -12.89
N ALA A 141 -9.84 -3.67 -12.33
CA ALA A 141 -9.87 -5.03 -12.88
C ALA A 141 -10.62 -5.11 -14.23
N LEU A 142 -11.85 -4.60 -14.30
CA LEU A 142 -12.74 -4.82 -15.45
C LEU A 142 -13.21 -3.52 -16.12
N GLN A 143 -13.38 -2.46 -15.34
CA GLN A 143 -13.99 -1.21 -15.81
C GLN A 143 -13.16 -0.02 -15.38
N THR A 144 -13.33 1.09 -16.09
CA THR A 144 -12.69 2.35 -15.76
C THR A 144 -13.14 2.85 -14.38
N ALA A 145 -12.19 3.23 -13.54
CA ALA A 145 -12.45 3.73 -12.19
C ALA A 145 -12.88 5.21 -12.23
N TYR A 146 -14.20 5.45 -12.18
CA TYR A 146 -14.78 6.80 -12.07
C TYR A 146 -15.24 7.14 -10.65
N ASP A 147 -15.86 6.18 -9.96
CA ASP A 147 -16.56 6.44 -8.68
C ASP A 147 -15.63 6.33 -7.47
N THR A 148 -14.65 5.42 -7.52
CA THR A 148 -13.75 5.10 -6.39
C THR A 148 -12.27 5.13 -6.80
N PRO A 149 -11.75 6.26 -7.31
CA PRO A 149 -10.32 6.36 -7.63
C PRO A 149 -9.47 6.27 -6.36
N LEU A 150 -8.31 5.62 -6.45
CA LEU A 150 -7.36 5.54 -5.36
C LEU A 150 -6.63 6.87 -5.18
N ALA A 151 -6.78 7.48 -4.00
CA ALA A 151 -6.01 8.64 -3.60
C ALA A 151 -4.62 8.23 -3.11
N VAL A 152 -3.60 9.00 -3.47
CA VAL A 152 -2.20 8.80 -3.07
C VAL A 152 -1.61 10.09 -2.52
N GLY A 153 -0.79 9.97 -1.47
CA GLY A 153 -0.09 11.09 -0.87
C GLY A 153 1.27 11.31 -1.54
N ASN A 154 1.63 12.57 -1.82
CA ASN A 154 2.98 12.92 -2.27
C ASN A 154 3.95 12.82 -1.10
N TYR A 155 4.87 11.86 -1.12
CA TYR A 155 5.81 11.58 -0.02
C TYR A 155 6.53 12.84 0.52
N TRP A 156 6.99 13.73 -0.36
CA TRP A 156 7.75 14.93 0.04
C TRP A 156 6.93 16.00 0.77
N SER A 157 5.61 15.86 0.77
CA SER A 157 4.71 16.75 1.51
C SER A 157 4.50 16.33 2.97
N PHE A 158 4.94 15.13 3.35
CA PHE A 158 4.80 14.57 4.70
C PHE A 158 6.03 14.89 5.53
N ASP A 159 5.81 15.36 6.76
CA ASP A 159 6.86 15.38 7.77
C ASP A 159 6.87 14.03 8.50
N THR A 160 7.87 13.20 8.23
CA THR A 160 7.96 11.85 8.79
C THR A 160 8.04 11.82 10.32
N LYS A 161 8.40 12.93 10.97
CA LYS A 161 8.50 13.00 12.43
C LYS A 161 7.19 13.39 13.11
N SER A 162 6.37 14.23 12.47
CA SER A 162 5.11 14.72 13.06
C SER A 162 3.87 14.09 12.45
N ASP A 163 3.92 13.76 11.17
CA ASP A 163 2.76 13.30 10.41
C ASP A 163 2.62 11.78 10.44
N THR A 164 3.60 11.09 11.03
CA THR A 164 3.56 9.63 11.15
C THR A 164 3.98 9.16 12.53
N PHE A 165 3.46 8.01 12.95
CA PHE A 165 3.84 7.36 14.19
C PHE A 165 3.74 5.83 14.05
N PRO A 166 4.64 5.06 14.69
CA PRO A 166 4.57 3.61 14.64
C PRO A 166 3.39 3.10 15.46
N ILE A 167 2.72 2.09 14.94
CA ILE A 167 1.65 1.35 15.62
C ILE A 167 2.08 -0.11 15.66
N THR A 168 2.27 -0.65 16.86
CA THR A 168 2.60 -2.06 17.04
C THR A 168 1.39 -2.94 16.78
N LEU A 169 1.54 -3.92 15.90
CA LEU A 169 0.57 -5.00 15.69
C LEU A 169 0.86 -6.10 16.71
N LYS A 170 0.05 -6.17 17.76
CA LYS A 170 0.17 -7.18 18.82
C LYS A 170 -0.47 -8.49 18.38
N ASP A 171 0.37 -9.46 18.08
CA ASP A 171 0.03 -10.84 17.78
C ASP A 171 0.36 -11.72 19.00
N PRO A 172 -0.65 -12.33 19.66
CA PRO A 172 -0.42 -13.18 20.82
C PRO A 172 0.30 -14.49 20.49
N THR A 173 0.38 -14.85 19.20
CA THR A 173 1.00 -16.10 18.74
C THR A 173 2.50 -15.98 18.47
N VAL A 174 3.06 -14.76 18.54
CA VAL A 174 4.49 -14.51 18.30
C VAL A 174 5.12 -13.80 19.50
N ASP A 175 6.42 -14.02 19.69
CA ASP A 175 7.16 -13.37 20.77
C ASP A 175 7.08 -11.84 20.67
N ALA A 176 7.16 -11.17 21.83
CA ALA A 176 7.07 -9.72 21.93
C ALA A 176 8.11 -8.96 21.10
N HIS A 177 9.27 -9.58 20.79
CA HIS A 177 10.32 -8.99 19.97
C HIS A 177 10.14 -9.22 18.46
N LEU A 178 9.17 -10.05 18.06
CA LEU A 178 8.83 -10.37 16.66
C LEU A 178 7.55 -9.68 16.19
N GLN A 179 7.00 -8.80 17.02
CA GLN A 179 5.81 -8.03 16.71
C GLN A 179 6.08 -7.15 15.49
N SER A 180 5.09 -7.05 14.61
CA SER A 180 5.18 -6.22 13.41
C SER A 180 4.68 -4.81 13.70
N GLU A 181 5.07 -3.85 12.85
CA GLU A 181 4.61 -2.47 12.97
C GLU A 181 3.87 -2.05 11.70
N MET A 182 2.85 -1.23 11.89
CA MET A 182 2.21 -0.46 10.83
C MET A 182 2.49 1.02 11.06
N LEU A 183 2.47 1.82 10.00
CA LEU A 183 2.66 3.26 10.09
C LEU A 183 1.30 3.95 10.19
N GLY A 184 1.06 4.65 11.30
CA GLY A 184 -0.06 5.57 11.44
C GLY A 184 0.25 6.88 10.72
N VAL A 185 -0.72 7.42 9.98
CA VAL A 185 -0.61 8.73 9.31
C VAL A 185 -1.54 9.71 10.00
N ALA A 186 -0.96 10.68 10.71
CA ALA A 186 -1.68 11.79 11.33
C ALA A 186 -1.97 12.88 10.29
N TYR A 187 -3.06 13.63 10.49
CA TYR A 187 -3.43 14.69 9.58
C TYR A 187 -2.48 15.88 9.65
N SER A 188 -2.10 16.41 8.49
CA SER A 188 -1.37 17.67 8.37
C SER A 188 -1.86 18.44 7.14
N LYS A 189 -2.07 19.76 7.31
CA LYS A 189 -2.46 20.66 6.20
C LYS A 189 -1.40 20.77 5.10
N LYS A 190 -0.17 20.34 5.37
CA LYS A 190 0.93 20.35 4.41
C LYS A 190 0.89 19.17 3.44
N GLN A 191 0.18 18.10 3.81
CA GLN A 191 0.06 16.89 2.99
C GLN A 191 -0.66 17.21 1.68
N LYS A 192 -0.04 16.82 0.58
CA LYS A 192 -0.58 16.94 -0.76
C LYS A 192 -1.07 15.58 -1.23
N TRP A 193 -2.31 15.57 -1.70
CA TRP A 193 -3.01 14.36 -2.13
C TRP A 193 -3.34 14.48 -3.61
N GLY A 194 -3.19 13.37 -4.32
CA GLY A 194 -3.51 13.27 -5.74
C GLY A 194 -4.26 11.99 -6.08
N TYR A 195 -4.91 11.98 -7.22
CA TYR A 195 -5.55 10.81 -7.81
C TYR A 195 -5.47 10.89 -9.33
N TYR A 196 -5.69 9.76 -10.01
CA TYR A 196 -5.83 9.73 -11.46
C TYR A 196 -7.29 9.47 -11.83
N TYR A 197 -7.99 10.49 -12.30
CA TYR A 197 -9.40 10.34 -12.71
C TYR A 197 -9.51 9.41 -13.92
N GLY A 198 -10.50 8.52 -13.93
CA GLY A 198 -10.79 7.66 -15.09
C GLY A 198 -9.65 6.72 -15.44
N MET A 199 -8.96 6.14 -14.44
CA MET A 199 -8.00 5.07 -14.69
C MET A 199 -8.69 3.90 -15.39
N THR A 200 -8.16 3.50 -16.54
CA THR A 200 -8.68 2.34 -17.29
C THR A 200 -8.01 1.07 -16.80
N PRO A 201 -8.55 -0.12 -17.16
CA PRO A 201 -7.82 -1.36 -16.95
C PRO A 201 -6.46 -1.39 -17.62
N ASP A 202 -6.14 -0.55 -18.61
CA ASP A 202 -4.80 -0.53 -19.24
C ASP A 202 -3.76 0.26 -18.45
N GLU A 203 -4.12 0.75 -17.27
CA GLU A 203 -3.25 1.55 -16.42
C GLU A 203 -3.15 0.94 -15.03
N ALA A 204 -1.95 0.99 -14.45
CA ALA A 204 -1.70 0.55 -13.09
C ALA A 204 -0.95 1.62 -12.31
N LEU A 205 -1.30 1.74 -11.03
CA LEU A 205 -0.64 2.60 -10.07
C LEU A 205 0.26 1.73 -9.18
N ILE A 206 1.56 2.00 -9.23
CA ILE A 206 2.55 1.37 -8.37
C ILE A 206 2.82 2.33 -7.22
N VAL A 207 2.72 1.87 -5.98
CA VAL A 207 2.92 2.69 -4.78
C VAL A 207 3.98 2.04 -3.90
N LYS A 208 4.99 2.82 -3.49
CA LYS A 208 5.98 2.38 -2.51
C LYS A 208 5.37 2.37 -1.12
N LEU A 209 5.62 1.32 -0.34
CA LEU A 209 5.18 1.19 1.05
C LEU A 209 6.36 1.32 2.02
#